data_AF-A0A650CDD0-F1
#
_entry.id   AF-A0A650CDD0-F1
#
_cell.length_a   1.000
_cell.length_b   1.000
_cell.length_c   1.000
_cell.angle_alpha   90.00
_cell.angle_beta   90.00
_cell.angle_gamma   90.00
#
_symmetry.space_group_name_H-M   'P 1'
#
loop_
_entity.id
_entity.type
_entity.pdbx_description
1 polymer ?
#
loop_
_entity_poly.entity_id
_entity_poly.type
_entity_poly.pdbx_seq_one_letter_code
_entity_poly.pdbx_strand_id
1 'polypeptide(L)'
;MGNKFQLILASLDKSFIIWLNERVLKEEDPSLTSIVINEGNIEGAVYSAMLDFEINHNISRSLAVLIHHLITGHPFADGNKRTATALLLTILSKLYERDIILEETLMNSLITIIAKISKEPENDILDLQKIIEEIMKRLANPY
;
A
#
# COMPACT_ATOMS: atom_id res chain seq x y z
N MET A 1 20.72 -10.49 9.32
CA MET A 1 20.50 -9.64 8.13
C MET A 1 19.01 -9.56 7.91
N GLY A 2 18.39 -8.38 8.10
CA GLY A 2 16.96 -8.21 7.86
C GLY A 2 16.64 -8.36 6.39
N ASN A 3 15.51 -8.99 6.06
CA ASN A 3 15.01 -9.03 4.69
C ASN A 3 14.80 -7.58 4.21
N LYS A 4 15.22 -7.25 2.97
CA LYS A 4 15.06 -5.91 2.37
C LYS A 4 13.63 -5.37 2.55
N PHE A 5 12.63 -6.24 2.45
CA PHE A 5 11.23 -5.88 2.68
C PHE A 5 10.96 -5.39 4.11
N GLN A 6 11.49 -6.07 5.13
CA GLN A 6 11.35 -5.66 6.52
C GLN A 6 12.00 -4.30 6.79
N LEU A 7 13.17 -4.04 6.18
CA LEU A 7 13.84 -2.73 6.28
C LEU A 7 12.99 -1.62 5.65
N ILE A 8 12.34 -1.91 4.52
CA ILE A 8 11.42 -0.95 3.89
C ILE A 8 10.23 -0.70 4.82
N LEU A 9 9.55 -1.74 5.32
CA LEU A 9 8.41 -1.57 6.23
C LEU A 9 8.79 -0.81 7.50
N ALA A 10 9.93 -1.12 8.11
CA ALA A 10 10.45 -0.42 9.29
C ALA A 10 10.78 1.06 9.01
N SER A 11 11.03 1.43 7.75
CA SER A 11 11.24 2.84 7.34
C SER A 11 9.95 3.59 7.04
N LEU A 12 8.80 2.92 6.97
CA LEU A 12 7.50 3.56 6.77
C LEU A 12 6.99 4.12 8.10
N ASP A 13 7.59 5.22 8.54
CA ASP A 13 7.05 5.93 9.68
C ASP A 13 5.73 6.63 9.33
N LYS A 14 4.99 6.97 10.39
CA LYS A 14 3.72 7.67 10.30
C LYS A 14 3.84 8.99 9.55
N SER A 15 4.90 9.76 9.79
CA SER A 15 5.11 11.08 9.18
C SER A 15 5.23 10.96 7.66
N PHE A 16 5.90 9.92 7.16
CA PHE A 16 5.98 9.62 5.73
C PHE A 16 4.61 9.33 5.13
N ILE A 17 3.76 8.52 5.79
CA ILE A 17 2.44 8.17 5.25
C ILE A 17 1.49 9.38 5.27
N ILE A 18 1.56 10.24 6.31
CA ILE A 18 0.82 11.52 6.37
C ILE A 18 1.28 12.44 5.24
N TRP A 19 2.59 12.60 5.07
CA TRP A 19 3.16 13.38 3.97
C TRP A 19 2.69 12.85 2.61
N LEU A 20 2.66 11.52 2.42
CA LEU A 20 2.20 10.91 1.19
C LEU A 20 0.72 11.20 0.92
N ASN A 21 -0.15 11.14 1.93
CA ASN A 21 -1.55 11.54 1.80
C ASN A 21 -1.68 13.00 1.37
N GLU A 22 -0.93 13.91 2.00
CA GLU A 22 -0.93 15.32 1.62
C GLU A 22 -0.50 15.53 0.16
N ARG A 23 0.53 14.83 -0.31
CA ARG A 23 0.98 14.90 -1.71
C ARG A 23 -0.09 14.40 -2.68
N VAL A 24 -0.73 13.28 -2.36
CA VAL A 24 -1.79 12.69 -3.18
C VAL A 24 -3.00 13.62 -3.29
N LEU A 25 -3.40 14.30 -2.21
CA LEU A 25 -4.51 15.25 -2.24
C LEU A 25 -4.17 16.50 -3.05
N LYS A 26 -2.95 17.03 -2.89
CA LYS A 26 -2.49 18.24 -3.60
C LYS A 26 -2.32 18.06 -5.10
N GLU A 27 -2.16 16.82 -5.57
CA GLU A 27 -2.16 16.50 -7.00
C GLU A 27 -3.55 16.67 -7.62
N GLU A 28 -4.62 16.45 -6.84
CA GLU A 28 -6.00 16.68 -7.28
C GLU A 28 -6.41 18.15 -7.14
N ASP A 29 -6.16 18.74 -5.96
CA ASP A 29 -6.45 20.13 -5.67
C ASP A 29 -5.37 20.69 -4.71
N PRO A 30 -4.54 21.67 -5.14
CA PRO A 30 -3.48 22.24 -4.32
C PRO A 30 -3.93 22.87 -3.00
N SER A 31 -5.22 23.18 -2.86
CA SER A 31 -5.81 23.76 -1.64
C SER A 31 -6.11 22.71 -0.56
N LEU A 32 -6.16 21.42 -0.92
CA LEU A 32 -6.43 20.35 0.03
C LEU A 32 -5.25 20.11 0.98
N THR A 33 -5.58 19.80 2.22
CA THR A 33 -4.62 19.44 3.27
C THR A 33 -5.00 18.10 3.90
N SER A 34 -4.00 17.31 4.28
CA SER A 34 -4.25 16.07 5.01
C SER A 34 -4.92 16.37 6.36
N ILE A 35 -6.03 15.69 6.64
CA ILE A 35 -6.68 15.68 7.95
C ILE A 35 -6.60 14.26 8.48
N VAL A 36 -5.83 14.08 9.56
CA VAL A 36 -5.66 12.79 10.23
C VAL A 36 -6.80 12.59 11.23
N ILE A 37 -7.54 11.50 11.09
CA ILE A 37 -8.63 11.08 11.97
C ILE A 37 -8.09 10.16 13.07
N ASN A 38 -7.21 9.22 12.72
CA ASN A 38 -6.63 8.28 13.68
C ASN A 38 -5.24 7.82 13.25
N GLU A 39 -4.22 8.38 13.90
CA GLU A 39 -2.81 8.02 13.70
C GLU A 39 -2.51 6.56 14.05
N GLY A 40 -3.17 6.00 15.07
CA GLY A 40 -2.97 4.62 15.50
C GLY A 40 -3.36 3.60 14.43
N ASN A 41 -4.25 3.97 13.50
CA ASN A 41 -4.61 3.11 12.37
C ASN A 41 -3.49 3.04 11.31
N ILE A 42 -2.63 4.05 11.22
CA ILE A 42 -1.44 4.03 10.35
C ILE A 42 -0.41 3.07 10.94
N GLU A 43 -0.08 3.25 12.21
CA GLU A 43 0.90 2.42 12.93
C GLU A 43 0.43 0.96 12.99
N GLY A 44 -0.85 0.74 13.26
CA GLY A 44 -1.49 -0.58 13.26
C GLY A 44 -1.42 -1.28 11.90
N ALA A 45 -1.59 -0.56 10.79
CA ALA A 45 -1.47 -1.13 9.45
C ALA A 45 -0.04 -1.61 9.15
N VAL A 46 0.97 -0.79 9.48
CA VAL A 46 2.39 -1.16 9.32
C VAL A 46 2.75 -2.36 10.20
N TYR A 47 2.36 -2.32 11.48
CA TYR A 47 2.61 -3.41 12.42
C TYR A 47 1.97 -4.73 11.98
N SER A 48 0.72 -4.69 11.50
CA SER A 48 0.03 -5.89 11.01
C SER A 48 0.74 -6.52 9.82
N ALA A 49 1.26 -5.70 8.90
CA ALA A 49 2.00 -6.17 7.74
C ALA A 49 3.35 -6.81 8.14
N MET A 50 4.04 -6.23 9.14
CA MET A 50 5.27 -6.81 9.67
C MET A 50 5.01 -8.18 10.33
N LEU A 51 3.98 -8.29 11.17
CA LEU A 51 3.60 -9.57 11.79
C LEU A 51 3.18 -10.61 10.76
N ASP A 52 2.37 -10.21 9.76
CA ASP A 52 1.97 -11.13 8.69
C ASP A 52 3.20 -11.66 7.93
N PHE A 53 4.20 -10.82 7.69
CA PHE A 53 5.43 -11.22 7.02
C PHE A 53 6.28 -12.19 7.87
N GLU A 54 6.32 -11.97 9.19
CA GLU A 54 7.01 -12.86 10.13
C GLU A 54 6.38 -14.26 10.19
N ILE A 55 5.06 -14.36 10.02
CA ILE A 55 4.33 -15.63 10.08
C ILE A 55 4.32 -16.34 8.73
N ASN A 56 3.99 -15.61 7.65
CA ASN A 56 3.69 -16.20 6.35
C ASN A 56 4.87 -16.13 5.36
N HIS A 57 5.88 -15.29 5.64
CA HIS A 57 7.04 -15.07 4.78
C HIS A 57 6.70 -14.72 3.31
N ASN A 58 5.54 -14.09 3.10
CA ASN A 58 5.03 -13.76 1.77
C ASN A 58 4.86 -12.24 1.61
N ILE A 59 5.74 -11.62 0.79
CA ILE A 59 5.75 -10.17 0.55
C ILE A 59 4.42 -9.68 -0.03
N SER A 60 3.84 -10.39 -1.00
CA SER A 60 2.59 -9.94 -1.64
C SER A 60 1.42 -9.97 -0.67
N ARG A 61 1.33 -11.01 0.17
CA ARG A 61 0.31 -11.11 1.23
C ARG A 61 0.48 -10.00 2.26
N SER A 62 1.70 -9.75 2.73
CA SER A 62 1.94 -8.72 3.73
C SER A 62 1.70 -7.31 3.20
N LEU A 63 1.97 -7.05 1.92
CA LEU A 63 1.56 -5.83 1.24
C LEU A 63 0.04 -5.72 1.14
N ALA A 64 -0.67 -6.82 0.82
CA ALA A 64 -2.13 -6.83 0.80
C ALA A 64 -2.72 -6.50 2.17
N VAL A 65 -2.16 -7.06 3.25
CA VAL A 65 -2.54 -6.73 4.64
C VAL A 65 -2.33 -5.25 4.94
N LEU A 66 -1.17 -4.70 4.58
CA LEU A 66 -0.86 -3.28 4.77
C LEU A 66 -1.92 -2.38 4.10
N ILE A 67 -2.18 -2.63 2.82
CA ILE A 67 -3.11 -1.83 2.00
C ILE A 67 -4.54 -1.97 2.52
N HIS A 68 -4.97 -3.19 2.84
CA HIS A 68 -6.28 -3.45 3.40
C HIS A 68 -6.49 -2.72 4.74
N HIS A 69 -5.55 -2.83 5.69
CA HIS A 69 -5.68 -2.18 7.00
C HIS A 69 -5.60 -0.66 6.91
N LEU A 70 -4.77 -0.10 6.02
CA LEU A 70 -4.72 1.34 5.82
C LEU A 70 -6.05 1.87 5.27
N ILE A 71 -6.68 1.14 4.34
CA ILE A 71 -7.96 1.54 3.74
C ILE A 71 -9.10 1.41 4.75
N THR A 72 -9.23 0.25 5.39
CA THR A 72 -10.35 -0.05 6.29
C THR A 72 -10.24 0.64 7.64
N GLY A 73 -9.01 0.96 8.06
CA GLY A 73 -8.73 1.76 9.24
C GLY A 73 -9.10 3.24 9.06
N HIS A 74 -9.27 3.74 7.84
CA HIS A 74 -9.61 5.13 7.56
C HIS A 74 -8.83 6.16 8.43
N PRO A 75 -7.48 6.12 8.43
CA PRO A 75 -6.68 7.05 9.23
C PRO A 75 -6.83 8.51 8.80
N PHE A 76 -7.27 8.78 7.57
CA PHE A 76 -7.48 10.13 7.04
C PHE A 76 -8.96 10.42 6.77
N ALA A 77 -9.34 11.69 6.81
CA ALA A 77 -10.68 12.14 6.44
C ALA A 77 -10.98 11.88 4.96
N ASP A 78 -9.95 12.01 4.10
CA ASP A 78 -10.01 11.73 2.68
C ASP A 78 -8.69 11.15 2.15
N GLY A 79 -8.74 10.51 0.99
CA GLY A 79 -7.57 10.05 0.26
C GLY A 79 -7.06 8.67 0.70
N ASN A 80 -7.73 7.95 1.61
CA ASN A 80 -7.27 6.66 2.14
C ASN A 80 -6.88 5.65 1.03
N LYS A 81 -7.80 5.39 0.08
CA LYS A 81 -7.56 4.47 -1.05
C LYS A 81 -6.43 4.93 -1.96
N ARG A 82 -6.38 6.22 -2.29
CA ARG A 82 -5.36 6.82 -3.17
C ARG A 82 -3.98 6.80 -2.52
N THR A 83 -3.92 7.09 -1.22
CA THR A 83 -2.71 7.00 -0.40
C THR A 83 -2.21 5.56 -0.33
N ALA A 84 -3.10 4.60 -0.14
CA ALA A 84 -2.76 3.18 -0.13
C ALA A 84 -2.18 2.72 -1.48
N THR A 85 -2.77 3.13 -2.60
CA THR A 85 -2.22 2.87 -3.94
C THR A 85 -0.82 3.48 -4.10
N ALA A 86 -0.64 4.76 -3.74
CA ALA A 86 0.65 5.43 -3.84
C ALA A 86 1.70 4.79 -2.93
N LEU A 87 1.30 4.34 -1.74
CA LEU A 87 2.17 3.65 -0.79
C LEU A 87 2.65 2.31 -1.35
N LEU A 88 1.74 1.51 -1.91
CA LEU A 88 2.06 0.25 -2.58
C LEU A 88 3.11 0.46 -3.68
N LEU A 89 2.87 1.42 -4.59
CA LEU A 89 3.79 1.72 -5.68
C LEU A 89 5.15 2.21 -5.16
N THR A 90 5.16 3.01 -4.10
CA THR A 90 6.40 3.49 -3.47
C THR A 90 7.21 2.35 -2.87
N ILE A 91 6.55 1.40 -2.19
CA ILE A 91 7.22 0.22 -1.63
C ILE A 91 7.76 -0.66 -2.75
N LEU A 92 6.98 -0.91 -3.80
CA LEU A 92 7.43 -1.67 -4.97
C LEU A 92 8.63 -1.00 -5.66
N SER A 93 8.60 0.33 -5.83
CA SER A 93 9.74 1.08 -6.36
C SER A 93 11.01 0.86 -5.54
N LYS A 94 10.91 0.94 -4.20
CA LYS A 94 12.04 0.65 -3.29
C LYS A 94 12.49 -0.81 -3.34
N LEU A 95 11.55 -1.75 -3.46
CA LEU A 95 11.85 -3.19 -3.55
C LEU A 95 12.63 -3.54 -4.82
N TYR A 96 12.27 -2.93 -5.95
CA TYR A 96 12.89 -3.18 -7.25
C TYR A 96 13.98 -2.16 -7.64
N GLU A 97 14.23 -1.15 -6.79
CA GLU A 97 15.23 -0.10 -7.01
C GLU A 97 15.07 0.63 -8.34
N ARG A 98 13.83 0.91 -8.73
CA ARG A 98 13.51 1.59 -9.99
C ARG A 98 12.14 2.24 -9.97
N ASP A 99 11.91 3.13 -10.91
CA ASP A 99 10.58 3.69 -11.15
C ASP A 99 9.62 2.60 -11.62
N ILE A 100 8.39 2.66 -11.12
CA ILE A 100 7.34 1.69 -11.44
C ILE A 100 6.43 2.29 -12.51
N ILE A 101 6.49 1.72 -13.70
CA ILE A 101 5.53 2.00 -14.78
C ILE A 101 4.70 0.74 -14.95
N LEU A 102 3.41 0.84 -14.62
CA LEU A 102 2.46 -0.24 -14.83
C LEU A 102 1.73 -0.05 -16.16
N GLU A 103 1.48 -1.15 -16.87
CA GLU A 103 0.53 -1.16 -17.98
C GLU A 103 -0.84 -0.66 -17.50
N GLU A 104 -1.53 0.11 -18.35
CA GLU A 104 -2.81 0.73 -18.01
C GLU A 104 -3.86 -0.30 -17.54
N THR A 105 -3.90 -1.46 -18.19
CA THR A 105 -4.80 -2.57 -17.82
C THR A 105 -4.55 -3.06 -16.40
N LEU A 106 -3.29 -3.22 -16.02
CA LEU A 106 -2.88 -3.70 -14.71
C LEU A 106 -3.15 -2.65 -13.61
N MET A 107 -2.88 -1.38 -13.92
CA MET A 107 -3.23 -0.26 -13.05
C MET A 107 -4.74 -0.18 -12.82
N ASN A 108 -5.54 -0.31 -13.89
CA ASN A 108 -7.01 -0.31 -13.80
C ASN A 108 -7.54 -1.48 -12.97
N SER A 109 -6.94 -2.67 -13.09
CA SER A 109 -7.28 -3.82 -12.24
C SER A 109 -6.97 -3.54 -10.76
N LEU A 110 -5.78 -3.00 -10.45
CA LEU A 110 -5.41 -2.63 -9.09
C LEU A 110 -6.39 -1.61 -8.49
N ILE A 111 -6.68 -0.53 -9.21
CA ILE A 111 -7.62 0.52 -8.79
C ILE A 111 -9.01 -0.09 -8.57
N THR A 112 -9.47 -0.98 -9.45
CA THR A 112 -10.77 -1.64 -9.32
C THR A 112 -10.86 -2.50 -8.06
N ILE A 113 -9.80 -3.25 -7.74
CA ILE A 113 -9.74 -4.06 -6.51
C ILE A 113 -9.76 -3.14 -5.29
N ILE A 114 -8.90 -2.12 -5.26
CA ILE A 114 -8.83 -1.14 -4.16
C ILE A 114 -10.16 -0.40 -3.97
N ALA A 115 -10.86 -0.08 -5.05
CA ALA A 115 -12.17 0.57 -5.01
C ALA A 115 -13.23 -0.32 -4.36
N LYS A 116 -13.14 -1.65 -4.53
CA LYS A 116 -14.08 -2.63 -3.99
C LYS A 116 -13.79 -3.06 -2.55
N ILE A 117 -12.59 -2.78 -2.02
CA ILE A 117 -12.24 -3.11 -0.64
C ILE A 117 -13.33 -2.61 0.30
N SER A 118 -13.80 -3.55 1.11
CA SER A 118 -14.88 -3.43 2.05
C SER A 118 -14.36 -3.81 3.44
N LYS A 119 -15.22 -4.30 4.34
CA LYS A 119 -14.80 -4.83 5.64
C LYS A 119 -14.70 -6.36 5.64
N GLU A 120 -14.54 -7.00 4.48
CA GLU A 120 -14.42 -8.46 4.32
C GLU A 120 -12.94 -8.88 4.21
N PRO A 121 -12.24 -9.14 5.34
CA PRO A 121 -10.79 -9.02 5.35
C PRO A 121 -10.09 -10.07 4.49
N GLU A 122 -10.50 -11.35 4.58
CA GLU A 122 -9.75 -12.42 3.92
C GLU A 122 -9.97 -12.43 2.39
N ASN A 123 -11.19 -12.13 1.92
CA ASN A 123 -11.46 -12.04 0.49
C ASN A 123 -10.73 -10.83 -0.13
N ASP A 124 -10.80 -9.67 0.54
CA ASP A 124 -10.14 -8.45 0.08
C ASP A 124 -8.61 -8.61 0.06
N ILE A 125 -8.04 -9.23 1.09
CA ILE A 125 -6.59 -9.54 1.16
C ILE A 125 -6.19 -10.51 0.06
N LEU A 126 -6.98 -11.56 -0.21
CA LEU A 126 -6.65 -12.54 -1.24
C LEU A 126 -6.63 -11.91 -2.64
N ASP A 127 -7.62 -11.06 -2.95
CA ASP A 127 -7.69 -10.41 -4.27
C ASP A 127 -6.60 -9.35 -4.44
N LEU A 128 -6.29 -8.59 -3.38
CA LEU A 128 -5.12 -7.70 -3.35
C LEU A 128 -3.81 -8.48 -3.55
N GLN A 129 -3.66 -9.61 -2.85
CA GLN A 129 -2.46 -10.43 -2.96
C GLN A 129 -2.24 -10.88 -4.41
N LYS A 130 -3.28 -11.39 -5.08
CA LYS A 130 -3.18 -11.85 -6.49
C LYS A 130 -2.73 -10.73 -7.44
N ILE A 131 -3.30 -9.53 -7.32
CA ILE A 131 -2.91 -8.42 -8.21
C ILE A 131 -1.50 -7.92 -7.90
N ILE A 132 -1.10 -7.88 -6.63
CA ILE A 132 0.25 -7.51 -6.23
C ILE A 132 1.27 -8.54 -6.74
N GLU A 133 0.96 -9.84 -6.68
CA GLU A 133 1.80 -10.90 -7.25
C GLU A 133 1.97 -10.74 -8.76
N GLU A 134 0.90 -10.43 -9.49
CA GLU A 134 1.00 -10.19 -10.94
C GLU A 134 1.88 -8.97 -11.24
N ILE A 135 1.69 -7.86 -10.51
CA ILE A 135 2.57 -6.68 -10.63
C ILE A 135 4.03 -7.06 -10.37
N MET A 136 4.31 -7.76 -9.28
CA MET A 136 5.67 -8.19 -8.92
C MET A 136 6.29 -9.10 -9.98
N LYS A 137 5.52 -10.03 -10.57
CA LYS A 137 5.99 -10.90 -11.66
C LYS A 137 6.39 -10.11 -12.90
N ARG A 138 5.60 -9.10 -13.28
CA ARG A 138 5.91 -8.17 -14.39
C ARG A 138 7.15 -7.35 -14.08
N LEU A 139 7.31 -6.91 -12.84
CA LEU A 139 8.48 -6.13 -12.45
C LEU A 139 9.77 -6.95 -12.44
N ALA A 140 9.71 -8.23 -12.04
CA ALA A 140 10.86 -9.12 -12.04
C ALA A 140 11.36 -9.47 -13.46
N ASN A 141 10.47 -9.43 -14.46
CA ASN A 141 10.79 -9.72 -15.86
C ASN A 141 10.50 -8.50 -16.75
N PRO A 142 11.32 -7.43 -16.67
CA PRO A 142 11.21 -6.31 -17.60
C PRO A 142 11.68 -6.81 -18.96
N TYR A 143 10.73 -7.19 -19.82
CA TYR A 143 11.01 -7.45 -21.23
C TYR A 143 11.54 -6.19 -21.91
#